data_AF-A0A8H3NLA3-F1
#
_entry.id   AF-A0A8H3NLA3-F1
#
_cell.length_a   1.000
_cell.length_b   1.000
_cell.length_c   1.000
_cell.angle_alpha   90.00
_cell.angle_beta   90.00
_cell.angle_gamma   90.00
#
_symmetry.space_group_name_H-M   'P 1'
#
loop_
_entity.id
_entity.type
_entity.pdbx_description
1 polymer ?
#
loop_
_entity_poly.entity_id
_entity_poly.type
_entity_poly.pdbx_seq_one_letter_code
_entity_poly.pdbx_strand_id
1 'polypeptide(L)'
;MANDALPETEREWRQSAGRHNVKNQSLHMNVKLHSASQVTYKQYLLFRTDLPSIVPPRQLNFQTLGIAPLMAQANLLLSDVRFSDYILDVTTRQTQPVWNPPWGGNEGLFRVPAIQQQQVIRHEAQNSSVRSAAEASVNTSIVSFLQAIADLVPQSGRQWTADRSKLTADFSTRRRKRQFVAYTDGQLEDTFSRRILALIKCKRSRREDHSPAVDMQEVAQMVAWVKQHLGGPGNDMRVLVSQDGTDVYISVFQYDQGWLRYLNGGPGSIAHAGFAYMHRYGPWNIQEAIEMEHFARIIVALLLL
;
A
#
# COMPACT_ATOMS: atom_id res chain seq x y z
N MET A 1 7.44 18.22 15.34
CA MET A 1 7.08 16.96 16.02
C MET A 1 8.37 16.17 16.16
N ALA A 2 8.64 15.53 17.30
CA ALA A 2 9.84 14.71 17.43
C ALA A 2 9.87 13.67 16.30
N ASN A 3 10.95 13.65 15.51
CA ASN A 3 11.23 12.66 14.48
C ASN A 3 11.63 11.34 15.15
N ASP A 4 10.76 10.81 16.01
CA ASP A 4 11.02 9.51 16.62
C ASP A 4 10.92 8.44 15.54
N ALA A 5 11.95 7.62 15.43
CA ALA A 5 11.94 6.46 14.56
C ALA A 5 10.76 5.54 14.91
N LEU A 6 10.12 4.99 13.88
CA LEU A 6 9.08 3.99 14.08
C LEU A 6 9.74 2.68 14.55
N PRO A 7 9.15 1.94 15.50
CA PRO A 7 9.71 0.69 15.99
C PRO A 7 9.73 -0.39 14.91
N GLU A 8 10.89 -1.00 14.72
CA GLU A 8 11.05 -2.17 13.85
C GLU A 8 10.83 -3.48 14.60
N THR A 9 10.88 -3.44 15.94
CA THR A 9 10.70 -4.60 16.81
C THR A 9 9.80 -4.29 18.01
N GLU A 10 9.17 -5.34 18.54
CA GLU A 10 8.43 -5.27 19.81
C GLU A 10 9.28 -4.66 20.96
N ARG A 11 10.58 -4.93 21.02
CA ARG A 11 11.48 -4.38 22.05
C ARG A 11 11.55 -2.86 21.94
N GLU A 12 11.75 -2.34 20.72
CA GLU A 12 11.77 -0.91 20.44
C GLU A 12 10.41 -0.28 20.71
N TRP A 13 9.33 -0.98 20.34
CA TRP A 13 7.97 -0.53 20.64
C TRP A 13 7.78 -0.36 22.14
N ARG A 14 8.21 -1.34 22.96
CA ARG A 14 8.09 -1.27 24.43
C ARG A 14 8.85 -0.08 25.01
N GLN A 15 10.03 0.25 24.46
CA GLN A 15 10.81 1.42 24.87
C GLN A 15 10.11 2.73 24.48
N SER A 16 9.67 2.85 23.22
CA SER A 16 8.96 4.05 22.73
C SER A 16 7.62 4.26 23.42
N ALA A 17 6.86 3.19 23.66
CA ALA A 17 5.60 3.21 24.41
C ALA A 17 5.78 3.57 25.88
N GLY A 18 6.89 3.16 26.50
CA GLY A 18 7.29 3.61 27.83
C GLY A 18 7.59 5.11 27.87
N ARG A 19 8.47 5.60 26.98
CA ARG A 19 8.82 7.03 26.85
C ARG A 19 7.60 7.92 26.61
N HIS A 20 6.62 7.43 25.86
CA HIS A 20 5.41 8.16 25.51
C HIS A 20 4.23 7.95 26.46
N ASN A 21 4.41 7.17 27.54
CA ASN A 21 3.39 6.82 28.53
C ASN A 21 2.14 6.13 27.96
N VAL A 22 2.29 5.36 26.87
CA VAL A 22 1.19 4.64 26.20
C VAL A 22 1.26 3.11 26.35
N LYS A 23 2.27 2.59 27.07
CA LYS A 23 2.50 1.14 27.26
C LYS A 23 1.27 0.36 27.76
N ASN A 24 0.48 0.96 28.66
CA ASN A 24 -0.72 0.35 29.26
C ASN A 24 -2.02 0.99 28.74
N GLN A 25 -1.98 1.60 27.56
CA GLN A 25 -3.14 2.22 26.93
C GLN A 25 -3.59 1.43 25.69
N SER A 26 -4.81 1.70 25.23
CA SER A 26 -5.33 1.17 23.97
C SER A 26 -6.11 2.24 23.21
N LEU A 27 -6.44 1.95 21.95
CA LEU A 27 -7.31 2.79 21.12
C LEU A 27 -8.71 3.00 21.76
N HIS A 28 -9.15 2.10 22.63
CA HIS A 28 -10.41 2.21 23.39
C HIS A 28 -10.34 3.21 24.55
N MET A 29 -9.12 3.54 25.02
CA MET A 29 -8.89 4.46 26.13
C MET A 29 -8.60 5.88 25.66
N ASN A 30 -8.01 6.03 24.45
CA ASN A 30 -7.65 7.32 23.91
C ASN A 30 -8.88 8.14 23.48
N VAL A 31 -9.01 9.36 24.01
CA VAL A 31 -10.15 10.24 23.74
C VAL A 31 -10.05 11.02 22.42
N LYS A 32 -8.85 11.17 21.84
CA LYS A 32 -8.67 11.86 20.55
C LYS A 32 -7.86 11.01 19.59
N LEU A 33 -8.57 10.37 18.65
CA LEU A 33 -7.98 9.69 17.52
C LEU A 33 -8.02 10.62 16.30
N HIS A 34 -6.86 10.87 15.72
CA HIS A 34 -6.71 11.65 14.49
C HIS A 34 -6.92 10.77 13.26
N SER A 35 -7.33 11.37 12.14
CA SER A 35 -7.42 10.66 10.86
C SER A 35 -6.09 10.06 10.45
N ALA A 36 -6.12 9.06 9.55
CA ALA A 36 -4.91 8.40 9.04
C ALA A 36 -3.86 9.39 8.50
N SER A 37 -4.29 10.46 7.83
CA SER A 37 -3.39 11.50 7.30
C SER A 37 -2.77 12.43 8.36
N GLN A 38 -3.19 12.31 9.63
CA GLN A 38 -2.80 13.18 10.74
C GLN A 38 -2.45 12.37 12.00
N VAL A 39 -2.06 11.11 11.82
CA VAL A 39 -1.72 10.20 12.92
C VAL A 39 -0.58 10.80 13.74
N THR A 40 -0.76 10.82 15.05
CA THR A 40 0.31 11.22 15.98
C THR A 40 1.17 10.01 16.34
N TYR A 41 2.43 10.22 16.72
CA TYR A 41 3.32 9.12 17.13
C TYR A 41 2.73 8.29 18.28
N LYS A 42 2.07 8.95 19.26
CA LYS A 42 1.34 8.24 20.34
C LYS A 42 0.22 7.35 19.80
N GLN A 43 -0.57 7.84 18.83
CA GLN A 43 -1.62 7.02 18.21
C GLN A 43 -1.03 5.86 17.40
N TYR A 44 0.07 6.08 16.69
CA TYR A 44 0.78 5.02 15.99
C TYR A 44 1.27 3.93 16.95
N LEU A 45 1.85 4.30 18.10
CA LEU A 45 2.24 3.31 19.11
C LEU A 45 1.03 2.50 19.63
N LEU A 46 -0.16 3.10 19.71
CA LEU A 46 -1.39 2.39 20.06
C LEU A 46 -1.88 1.42 18.97
N PHE A 47 -1.36 1.49 17.75
CA PHE A 47 -1.63 0.46 16.74
C PHE A 47 -0.90 -0.86 17.04
N ARG A 48 0.15 -0.85 17.88
CA ARG A 48 0.96 -2.04 18.20
C ARG A 48 1.43 -2.77 16.92
N THR A 49 2.03 -2.00 16.02
CA THR A 49 2.54 -2.51 14.75
C THR A 49 4.05 -2.39 14.75
N ASP A 50 4.72 -3.48 14.46
CA ASP A 50 6.13 -3.49 14.09
C ASP A 50 6.25 -3.16 12.61
N LEU A 51 7.15 -2.23 12.29
CA LEU A 51 7.37 -1.75 10.93
C LEU A 51 8.83 -1.93 10.52
N PRO A 52 9.27 -3.17 10.22
CA PRO A 52 10.63 -3.42 9.77
C PRO A 52 11.01 -2.61 8.53
N SER A 53 12.31 -2.42 8.35
CA SER A 53 12.91 -1.85 7.14
C SER A 53 12.36 -2.46 5.84
N ILE A 54 12.30 -1.64 4.78
CA ILE A 54 11.83 -2.06 3.46
C ILE A 54 12.78 -3.11 2.88
N VAL A 55 12.21 -4.20 2.36
CA VAL A 55 12.94 -5.33 1.77
C VAL A 55 13.00 -5.15 0.24
N PRO A 56 14.16 -5.30 -0.40
CA PRO A 56 14.28 -5.12 -1.84
C PRO A 56 13.47 -6.18 -2.62
N PRO A 57 13.01 -5.88 -3.85
CA PRO A 57 12.13 -6.77 -4.63
C PRO A 57 12.61 -8.22 -4.74
N ARG A 58 13.91 -8.43 -4.93
CA ARG A 58 14.54 -9.76 -5.08
C ARG A 58 14.43 -10.67 -3.84
N GLN A 59 14.11 -10.10 -2.68
CA GLN A 59 13.95 -10.82 -1.41
C GLN A 59 12.48 -10.99 -1.02
N LEU A 60 11.54 -10.56 -1.86
CA LEU A 60 10.12 -10.76 -1.60
C LEU A 60 9.79 -12.26 -1.57
N ASN A 61 9.21 -12.71 -0.46
CA ASN A 61 8.76 -14.08 -0.33
C ASN A 61 7.31 -14.22 -0.82
N PHE A 62 7.14 -14.86 -1.99
CA PHE A 62 5.82 -15.10 -2.60
C PHE A 62 4.89 -15.98 -1.73
N GLN A 63 5.44 -16.80 -0.83
CA GLN A 63 4.65 -17.62 0.10
C GLN A 63 3.93 -16.75 1.13
N THR A 64 4.59 -15.69 1.61
CA THR A 64 4.01 -14.73 2.57
C THR A 64 2.77 -14.05 2.01
N LEU A 65 2.70 -13.88 0.69
CA LEU A 65 1.57 -13.32 -0.05
C LEU A 65 0.53 -14.37 -0.49
N GLY A 66 0.80 -15.66 -0.30
CA GLY A 66 -0.04 -16.75 -0.83
C GLY A 66 0.00 -16.91 -2.35
N ILE A 67 0.84 -16.16 -3.07
CA ILE A 67 0.86 -16.10 -4.54
C ILE A 67 1.86 -17.06 -5.19
N ALA A 68 2.72 -17.74 -4.41
CA ALA A 68 3.75 -18.62 -4.96
C ALA A 68 3.24 -19.64 -5.99
N PRO A 69 2.08 -20.32 -5.80
CA PRO A 69 1.55 -21.27 -6.79
C PRO A 69 1.08 -20.63 -8.11
N LEU A 70 0.83 -19.32 -8.11
CA LEU A 70 0.22 -18.58 -9.22
C LEU A 70 1.27 -17.91 -10.13
N MET A 71 2.54 -17.89 -9.71
CA MET A 71 3.61 -17.17 -10.42
C MET A 71 3.86 -17.72 -11.83
N ALA A 72 3.71 -19.03 -12.04
CA ALA A 72 3.86 -19.64 -13.37
C ALA A 72 2.74 -19.21 -14.32
N GLN A 73 1.49 -19.19 -13.84
CA GLN A 73 0.35 -18.71 -14.62
C GLN A 73 0.44 -17.22 -14.90
N ALA A 74 0.94 -16.43 -13.94
CA ALA A 74 1.17 -15.00 -14.13
C ALA A 74 2.17 -14.71 -15.26
N ASN A 75 3.26 -15.48 -15.36
CA ASN A 75 4.22 -15.35 -16.47
C ASN A 75 3.57 -15.62 -17.84
N LEU A 76 2.69 -16.63 -17.93
CA LEU A 76 2.00 -16.96 -19.17
C LEU A 76 1.08 -15.81 -19.63
N LEU A 77 0.34 -15.21 -18.70
CA LEU A 77 -0.54 -14.06 -19.00
C LEU A 77 0.24 -12.82 -19.40
N LEU A 78 1.43 -12.59 -18.83
CA LEU A 78 2.31 -11.49 -19.20
C LEU A 78 3.08 -11.72 -20.50
N SER A 79 3.02 -12.92 -21.09
CA SER A 79 3.54 -13.16 -22.45
C SER A 79 2.67 -12.52 -23.54
N ASP A 80 1.62 -11.77 -23.15
CA ASP A 80 0.78 -11.00 -24.06
C ASP A 80 1.59 -9.91 -24.80
N VAL A 81 1.35 -9.79 -26.11
CA VAL A 81 2.03 -8.83 -26.97
C VAL A 81 1.85 -7.38 -26.49
N ARG A 82 0.68 -7.05 -25.93
CA ARG A 82 0.37 -5.69 -25.45
C ARG A 82 1.22 -5.32 -24.23
N PHE A 83 1.53 -6.29 -23.37
CA PHE A 83 2.45 -6.09 -22.26
C PHE A 83 3.91 -6.09 -22.71
N SER A 84 4.26 -6.93 -23.68
CA SER A 84 5.60 -6.93 -24.29
C SER A 84 5.93 -5.58 -24.93
N ASP A 85 4.98 -4.98 -25.67
CA ASP A 85 5.10 -3.63 -26.23
C ASP A 85 5.33 -2.57 -25.14
N TYR A 86 4.64 -2.70 -24.00
CA TYR A 86 4.83 -1.80 -22.86
C TYR A 86 6.25 -1.90 -22.27
N ILE A 87 6.76 -3.12 -22.06
CA ILE A 87 8.12 -3.33 -21.54
C ILE A 87 9.18 -2.82 -22.53
N LEU A 88 8.97 -2.99 -23.83
CA LEU A 88 9.83 -2.43 -24.87
C LEU A 88 9.84 -0.89 -24.83
N ASP A 89 8.67 -0.27 -24.65
CA ASP A 89 8.54 1.18 -24.51
C ASP A 89 9.25 1.70 -23.25
N VAL A 90 9.09 1.04 -22.09
CA VAL A 90 9.86 1.39 -20.87
C VAL A 90 11.36 1.32 -21.15
N THR A 91 11.85 0.22 -21.73
CA THR A 91 13.27 0.03 -22.08
C THR A 91 13.77 1.13 -23.02
N THR A 92 12.96 1.48 -24.02
CA THR A 92 13.29 2.54 -24.98
C THR A 92 13.40 3.90 -24.27
N ARG A 93 12.45 4.23 -23.40
CA ARG A 93 12.41 5.50 -22.66
C ARG A 93 13.56 5.68 -21.67
N GLN A 94 14.13 4.60 -21.13
CA GLN A 94 15.33 4.67 -20.28
C GLN A 94 16.51 5.35 -20.97
N THR A 95 16.64 5.12 -22.28
CA THR A 95 17.76 5.61 -23.08
C THR A 95 17.48 6.94 -23.78
N GLN A 96 16.24 7.43 -23.68
CA GLN A 96 15.79 8.63 -24.37
C GLN A 96 15.69 9.85 -23.44
N PRO A 97 15.80 11.07 -23.97
CA PRO A 97 15.47 12.27 -23.22
C PRO A 97 14.05 12.22 -22.66
N VAL A 98 13.87 12.62 -21.42
CA VAL A 98 12.59 12.64 -20.68
C VAL A 98 11.44 13.39 -21.42
N TRP A 99 11.80 14.25 -22.38
CA TRP A 99 10.89 15.07 -23.17
C TRP A 99 10.42 14.44 -24.49
N ASN A 100 10.93 13.27 -24.84
CA ASN A 100 10.50 12.53 -26.03
C ASN A 100 9.03 12.08 -25.93
N PRO A 101 8.39 11.73 -27.07
CA PRO A 101 7.00 11.29 -27.10
C PRO A 101 6.72 10.20 -26.05
N PRO A 102 5.60 10.31 -25.32
CA PRO A 102 5.36 9.51 -24.13
C PRO A 102 5.01 8.03 -24.40
N TRP A 103 4.82 7.66 -25.67
CA TRP A 103 4.49 6.30 -26.09
C TRP A 103 4.96 6.06 -27.53
N GLY A 104 5.77 5.02 -27.74
CA GLY A 104 6.23 4.59 -29.06
C GLY A 104 5.59 3.30 -29.59
N GLY A 105 4.71 2.66 -28.82
CA GLY A 105 4.11 1.36 -29.16
C GLY A 105 2.73 1.44 -29.83
N ASN A 106 2.02 0.32 -29.85
CA ASN A 106 0.68 0.19 -30.45
C ASN A 106 -0.40 0.93 -29.63
N GLU A 107 -1.51 1.32 -30.27
CA GLU A 107 -2.68 1.96 -29.65
C GLU A 107 -3.53 0.95 -28.82
N GLY A 108 -2.91 0.34 -27.81
CA GLY A 108 -3.48 -0.74 -26.99
C GLY A 108 -3.59 -0.44 -25.49
N LEU A 109 -3.83 -1.50 -24.71
CA LEU A 109 -4.12 -1.44 -23.26
C LEU A 109 -3.14 -0.55 -22.47
N PHE A 110 -1.86 -0.60 -22.78
CA PHE A 110 -0.81 0.05 -22.00
C PHE A 110 -0.44 1.46 -22.45
N ARG A 111 -1.09 2.00 -23.50
CA ARG A 111 -0.81 3.36 -23.97
C ARG A 111 -1.09 4.41 -22.88
N VAL A 112 -2.27 4.37 -22.26
CA VAL A 112 -2.65 5.34 -21.22
C VAL A 112 -1.73 5.22 -19.99
N PRO A 113 -1.47 4.01 -19.44
CA PRO A 113 -0.48 3.81 -18.39
C PRO A 113 0.89 4.41 -18.71
N ALA A 114 1.45 4.12 -19.90
CA ALA A 114 2.76 4.61 -20.30
C ALA A 114 2.81 6.15 -20.33
N ILE A 115 1.77 6.80 -20.89
CA ILE A 115 1.68 8.26 -20.93
C ILE A 115 1.64 8.86 -19.52
N GLN A 116 0.86 8.27 -18.62
CA GLN A 116 0.72 8.77 -17.25
C GLN A 116 1.99 8.54 -16.42
N GLN A 117 2.67 7.40 -16.61
CA GLN A 117 3.98 7.15 -16.01
C GLN A 117 5.01 8.16 -16.50
N GLN A 118 5.04 8.46 -17.81
CA GLN A 118 5.95 9.48 -18.34
C GLN A 118 5.68 10.87 -17.76
N GLN A 119 4.41 11.19 -17.47
CA GLN A 119 4.08 12.43 -16.78
C GLN A 119 4.67 12.47 -15.36
N VAL A 120 4.58 11.36 -14.60
CA VAL A 120 5.21 11.26 -13.27
C VAL A 120 6.73 11.44 -13.36
N ILE A 121 7.39 10.75 -14.29
CA ILE A 121 8.83 10.84 -14.53
C ILE A 121 9.26 12.28 -14.85
N ARG A 122 8.53 12.95 -15.75
CA ARG A 122 8.78 14.36 -16.10
C ARG A 122 8.65 15.29 -14.91
N HIS A 123 7.63 15.08 -14.08
CA HIS A 123 7.43 15.92 -12.91
C HIS A 123 8.54 15.76 -11.87
N GLU A 124 9.04 14.54 -11.67
CA GLU A 124 10.16 14.29 -10.77
C GLU A 124 11.46 14.93 -11.29
N ALA A 125 11.74 14.79 -12.59
CA ALA A 125 12.93 15.36 -13.23
C ALA A 125 12.97 16.90 -13.20
N GLN A 126 11.81 17.58 -13.18
CA GLN A 126 11.73 19.04 -13.17
C GLN A 126 12.09 19.68 -11.83
N ASN A 127 12.26 18.89 -10.76
CA ASN A 127 12.63 19.33 -9.40
C ASN A 127 11.87 20.60 -8.95
N SER A 128 10.63 20.76 -9.41
CA SER A 128 10.02 22.07 -9.54
C SER A 128 9.37 22.50 -8.23
N SER A 129 9.91 23.57 -7.65
CA SER A 129 9.22 24.43 -6.68
C SER A 129 7.89 24.98 -7.23
N VAL A 130 7.64 24.81 -8.52
CA VAL A 130 6.40 25.11 -9.23
C VAL A 130 5.47 23.89 -9.21
N ARG A 131 4.68 23.73 -8.16
CA ARG A 131 3.33 23.09 -8.06
C ARG A 131 2.88 21.90 -8.96
N SER A 132 3.66 21.22 -9.80
CA SER A 132 3.07 20.44 -10.93
C SER A 132 3.17 18.92 -10.90
N ALA A 133 3.80 18.27 -9.91
CA ALA A 133 3.45 16.87 -9.61
C ALA A 133 2.26 16.84 -8.64
N ALA A 134 1.04 16.77 -9.17
CA ALA A 134 -0.11 16.47 -8.33
C ALA A 134 0.02 15.02 -7.82
N GLU A 135 -0.26 14.77 -6.54
CA GLU A 135 -0.48 13.40 -6.02
C GLU A 135 -1.49 12.64 -6.89
N ALA A 136 -2.41 13.38 -7.55
CA ALA A 136 -3.32 12.87 -8.56
C ALA A 136 -2.62 12.25 -9.78
N SER A 137 -1.52 12.80 -10.31
CA SER A 137 -0.78 12.21 -11.44
C SER A 137 -0.18 10.85 -11.10
N VAL A 138 0.41 10.75 -9.90
CA VAL A 138 0.93 9.48 -9.38
C VAL A 138 -0.21 8.47 -9.21
N ASN A 139 -1.34 8.92 -8.65
CA ASN A 139 -2.53 8.07 -8.52
C ASN A 139 -3.08 7.58 -9.85
N THR A 140 -3.25 8.47 -10.84
CA THR A 140 -3.72 8.08 -12.16
C THR A 140 -2.76 7.09 -12.81
N SER A 141 -1.45 7.33 -12.69
CA SER A 141 -0.40 6.47 -13.24
C SER A 141 -0.47 5.05 -12.70
N ILE A 142 -0.55 4.86 -11.38
CA ILE A 142 -0.62 3.51 -10.82
C ILE A 142 -1.96 2.85 -11.12
N VAL A 143 -3.08 3.58 -11.01
CA VAL A 143 -4.41 3.00 -11.21
C VAL A 143 -4.60 2.53 -12.64
N SER A 144 -4.24 3.33 -13.64
CA SER A 144 -4.38 2.92 -15.04
C SER A 144 -3.49 1.73 -15.36
N PHE A 145 -2.26 1.69 -14.84
CA PHE A 145 -1.38 0.55 -15.01
C PHE A 145 -1.98 -0.73 -14.42
N LEU A 146 -2.48 -0.66 -13.18
CA LEU A 146 -3.12 -1.80 -12.52
C LEU A 146 -4.40 -2.25 -13.23
N GLN A 147 -5.17 -1.33 -13.79
CA GLN A 147 -6.35 -1.64 -14.63
C GLN A 147 -5.95 -2.35 -15.93
N ALA A 148 -4.94 -1.86 -16.64
CA ALA A 148 -4.44 -2.51 -17.86
C ALA A 148 -3.92 -3.93 -17.56
N ILE A 149 -3.29 -4.15 -16.40
CA ILE A 149 -2.90 -5.49 -15.93
C ILE A 149 -4.13 -6.36 -15.63
N ALA A 150 -5.18 -5.83 -14.99
CA ALA A 150 -6.41 -6.56 -14.75
C ALA A 150 -7.14 -6.97 -16.03
N ASP A 151 -7.07 -6.15 -17.08
CA ASP A 151 -7.63 -6.46 -18.40
C ASP A 151 -6.93 -7.63 -19.11
N LEU A 152 -5.72 -8.01 -18.68
CA LEU A 152 -5.07 -9.26 -19.10
C LEU A 152 -5.67 -10.50 -18.41
N VAL A 153 -6.45 -10.32 -17.34
CA VAL A 153 -7.00 -11.39 -16.49
C VAL A 153 -8.53 -11.22 -16.30
N PRO A 154 -9.33 -11.11 -17.37
CA PRO A 154 -10.75 -10.78 -17.27
C PRO A 154 -11.56 -11.81 -16.45
N GLN A 155 -11.10 -13.05 -16.38
CA GLN A 155 -11.72 -14.11 -15.59
C GLN A 155 -11.54 -13.97 -14.07
N SER A 156 -10.72 -13.03 -13.59
CA SER A 156 -10.45 -12.88 -12.15
C SER A 156 -11.69 -12.44 -11.34
N GLY A 157 -12.67 -11.79 -11.98
CA GLY A 157 -13.79 -11.17 -11.25
C GLY A 157 -13.34 -10.06 -10.30
N ARG A 158 -12.19 -9.44 -10.58
CA ARG A 158 -11.56 -8.41 -9.76
C ARG A 158 -11.22 -7.20 -10.61
N GLN A 159 -11.32 -6.02 -10.00
CA GLN A 159 -10.99 -4.77 -10.68
C GLN A 159 -10.24 -3.82 -9.77
N TRP A 160 -9.28 -3.11 -10.36
CA TRP A 160 -8.66 -1.95 -9.72
C TRP A 160 -9.47 -0.70 -10.03
N THR A 161 -9.70 0.13 -9.01
CA THR A 161 -10.47 1.37 -9.13
C THR A 161 -9.77 2.54 -8.43
N ALA A 162 -9.96 3.75 -8.96
CA ALA A 162 -9.59 5.01 -8.32
C ALA A 162 -10.62 5.48 -7.28
N ASP A 163 -11.71 4.72 -7.09
CA ASP A 163 -12.75 5.06 -6.11
C ASP A 163 -12.14 5.16 -4.72
N ARG A 164 -12.34 6.30 -4.06
CA ARG A 164 -11.84 6.50 -2.70
C ARG A 164 -12.78 5.85 -1.70
N SER A 165 -12.27 4.88 -0.96
CA SER A 165 -12.99 4.26 0.15
C SER A 165 -12.73 4.99 1.46
N LYS A 166 -13.79 5.29 2.21
CA LYS A 166 -13.70 5.79 3.58
C LYS A 166 -13.76 4.63 4.56
N LEU A 167 -12.63 4.30 5.16
CA LEU A 167 -12.53 3.32 6.23
C LEU A 167 -12.69 3.99 7.60
N THR A 168 -13.49 3.42 8.49
CA THR A 168 -13.76 3.94 9.83
C THR A 168 -13.39 2.91 10.89
N ALA A 169 -12.39 3.24 11.70
CA ALA A 169 -12.01 2.46 12.86
C ALA A 169 -12.77 2.96 14.09
N ASP A 170 -13.87 2.28 14.45
CA ASP A 170 -14.72 2.68 15.57
C ASP A 170 -14.35 1.93 16.87
N PHE A 171 -13.97 2.68 17.89
CA PHE A 171 -13.64 2.25 19.26
C PHE A 171 -14.57 2.93 20.28
N SER A 172 -15.71 3.44 19.83
CA SER A 172 -16.68 4.15 20.65
C SER A 172 -17.28 3.22 21.71
N THR A 173 -17.58 3.80 22.87
CA THR A 173 -18.44 3.15 23.86
C THR A 173 -19.76 3.91 23.93
N ARG A 174 -20.77 3.34 24.61
CA ARG A 174 -22.07 4.00 24.84
C ARG A 174 -21.95 5.44 25.39
N ARG A 175 -20.85 5.75 26.09
CA ARG A 175 -20.63 7.06 26.74
C ARG A 175 -19.69 8.00 26.00
N ARG A 176 -18.88 7.51 25.04
CA ARG A 176 -17.85 8.31 24.39
C ARG A 176 -17.61 7.83 22.96
N LYS A 177 -17.74 8.75 22.01
CA LYS A 177 -17.35 8.54 20.62
C LYS A 177 -15.82 8.54 20.51
N ARG A 178 -15.25 7.50 19.92
CA ARG A 178 -13.82 7.35 19.67
C ARG A 178 -13.66 6.63 18.35
N GLN A 179 -13.29 7.34 17.32
CA GLN A 179 -13.06 6.73 16.02
C GLN A 179 -12.03 7.54 15.26
N PHE A 180 -11.35 6.90 14.31
CA PHE A 180 -10.65 7.63 13.26
C PHE A 180 -11.07 7.12 11.89
N VAL A 181 -10.80 7.95 10.89
CA VAL A 181 -11.10 7.64 9.49
C VAL A 181 -9.81 7.58 8.68
N ALA A 182 -9.80 6.71 7.69
CA ALA A 182 -8.74 6.56 6.72
C ALA A 182 -9.36 6.56 5.32
N TYR A 183 -8.86 7.44 4.44
CA TYR A 183 -9.28 7.46 3.04
C TYR A 183 -8.22 6.74 2.21
N THR A 184 -8.67 5.91 1.27
CA THR A 184 -7.80 5.24 0.28
C THR A 184 -7.66 6.13 -0.96
N ASP A 185 -6.61 5.91 -1.74
CA ASP A 185 -6.47 6.56 -3.05
C ASP A 185 -6.99 5.65 -4.19
N GLY A 186 -7.47 4.47 -3.83
CA GLY A 186 -8.01 3.44 -4.72
C GLY A 186 -7.98 2.08 -4.04
N GLN A 187 -8.45 1.05 -4.72
CA GLN A 187 -8.42 -0.33 -4.23
C GLN A 187 -8.51 -1.36 -5.36
N LEU A 188 -8.08 -2.58 -5.06
CA LEU A 188 -8.55 -3.78 -5.72
C LEU A 188 -9.84 -4.23 -5.02
N GLU A 189 -10.87 -4.54 -5.78
CA GLU A 189 -12.13 -5.05 -5.26
C GLU A 189 -12.64 -6.25 -6.05
N ASP A 190 -13.34 -7.14 -5.36
CA ASP A 190 -14.15 -8.18 -5.97
C ASP A 190 -15.37 -7.54 -6.66
N THR A 191 -15.57 -7.82 -7.95
CA THR A 191 -16.60 -7.12 -8.74
C THR A 191 -18.02 -7.46 -8.32
N PHE A 192 -18.22 -8.66 -7.74
CA PHE A 192 -19.54 -9.14 -7.33
C PHE A 192 -19.91 -8.65 -5.92
N SER A 193 -19.09 -8.95 -4.93
CA SER A 193 -19.32 -8.64 -3.52
C SER A 193 -18.92 -7.22 -3.14
N ARG A 194 -18.19 -6.50 -4.02
CA ARG A 194 -17.60 -5.18 -3.75
C ARG A 194 -16.63 -5.18 -2.57
N ARG A 195 -16.14 -6.36 -2.19
CA ARG A 195 -15.20 -6.53 -1.09
C ARG A 195 -13.84 -5.99 -1.51
N ILE A 196 -13.27 -5.11 -0.68
CA ILE A 196 -11.89 -4.64 -0.82
C ILE A 196 -10.93 -5.83 -0.62
N LEU A 197 -9.96 -5.98 -1.53
CA LEU A 197 -8.94 -7.04 -1.54
C LEU A 197 -7.51 -6.50 -1.38
N ALA A 198 -7.26 -5.27 -1.83
CA ALA A 198 -6.01 -4.53 -1.59
C ALA A 198 -6.28 -3.02 -1.64
N LEU A 199 -5.48 -2.21 -0.95
CA LEU A 199 -5.58 -0.75 -1.01
C LEU A 199 -4.53 -0.14 -1.94
N ILE A 200 -4.81 1.06 -2.44
CA ILE A 200 -3.84 1.94 -3.09
C ILE A 200 -3.54 3.15 -2.20
N LYS A 201 -2.26 3.49 -2.04
CA LYS A 201 -1.80 4.76 -1.47
C LYS A 201 -0.79 5.43 -2.41
N CYS A 202 -0.92 6.73 -2.61
CA CYS A 202 -0.02 7.49 -3.47
C CYS A 202 0.56 8.71 -2.74
N LYS A 203 1.81 9.05 -3.09
CA LYS A 203 2.46 10.30 -2.73
C LYS A 203 3.18 10.87 -3.94
N ARG A 204 3.19 12.20 -4.02
CA ARG A 204 3.78 12.91 -5.16
C ARG A 204 5.31 12.82 -5.24
N SER A 205 5.98 12.58 -4.12
CA SER A 205 7.44 12.62 -3.99
C SER A 205 7.95 11.33 -3.40
N ARG A 206 9.28 11.16 -3.40
CA ARG A 206 9.93 9.95 -2.92
C ARG A 206 9.65 9.70 -1.45
N ARG A 207 9.72 8.44 -1.04
CA ARG A 207 9.33 8.00 0.30
C ARG A 207 10.11 8.72 1.39
N GLU A 208 11.40 8.92 1.21
CA GLU A 208 12.28 9.62 2.14
C GLU A 208 11.84 11.05 2.48
N ASP A 209 11.10 11.72 1.59
CA ASP A 209 10.63 13.10 1.78
C ASP A 209 9.42 13.20 2.73
N HIS A 210 8.73 12.09 2.98
CA HIS A 210 7.48 12.07 3.76
C HIS A 210 7.38 10.93 4.77
N SER A 211 8.37 10.06 4.85
CA SER A 211 8.60 9.20 6.02
C SER A 211 9.02 10.03 7.25
N PRO A 212 8.59 9.66 8.47
CA PRO A 212 7.75 8.50 8.81
C PRO A 212 6.23 8.75 8.68
N ALA A 213 5.80 9.95 8.28
CA ALA A 213 4.39 10.33 8.30
C ALA A 213 3.53 9.48 7.32
N VAL A 214 4.05 9.15 6.14
CA VAL A 214 3.37 8.21 5.22
C VAL A 214 3.27 6.82 5.81
N ASP A 215 4.31 6.34 6.48
CA ASP A 215 4.34 4.98 7.01
C ASP A 215 3.31 4.83 8.14
N MET A 216 3.19 5.84 9.00
CA MET A 216 2.14 5.93 10.02
C MET A 216 0.74 6.00 9.40
N GLN A 217 0.59 6.72 8.27
CA GLN A 217 -0.66 6.82 7.54
C GLN A 217 -1.07 5.47 6.92
N GLU A 218 -0.13 4.76 6.29
CA GLU A 218 -0.37 3.44 5.68
C GLU A 218 -0.74 2.40 6.74
N VAL A 219 -0.04 2.36 7.89
CA VAL A 219 -0.43 1.51 9.02
C VAL A 219 -1.83 1.87 9.52
N ALA A 220 -2.17 3.15 9.65
CA ALA A 220 -3.51 3.57 10.06
C ALA A 220 -4.60 3.13 9.08
N GLN A 221 -4.33 3.14 7.77
CA GLN A 221 -5.25 2.61 6.77
C GLN A 221 -5.48 1.10 6.97
N MET A 222 -4.42 0.33 7.20
CA MET A 222 -4.55 -1.11 7.50
C MET A 222 -5.36 -1.37 8.76
N VAL A 223 -5.08 -0.64 9.85
CA VAL A 223 -5.81 -0.77 11.12
C VAL A 223 -7.29 -0.43 10.94
N ALA A 224 -7.61 0.64 10.20
CA ALA A 224 -9.00 1.00 9.92
C ALA A 224 -9.71 -0.05 9.06
N TRP A 225 -9.00 -0.61 8.08
CA TRP A 225 -9.54 -1.67 7.25
C TRP A 225 -9.87 -2.92 8.07
N VAL A 226 -8.94 -3.41 8.88
CA VAL A 226 -9.17 -4.58 9.74
C VAL A 226 -10.28 -4.30 10.74
N LYS A 227 -10.35 -3.10 11.31
CA LYS A 227 -11.38 -2.76 12.30
C LYS A 227 -12.79 -2.72 11.71
N GLN A 228 -12.95 -2.16 10.52
CA GLN A 228 -14.25 -2.07 9.87
C GLN A 228 -14.68 -3.40 9.22
N HIS A 229 -13.71 -4.11 8.63
CA HIS A 229 -13.92 -5.36 7.91
C HIS A 229 -13.03 -6.44 8.53
N LEU A 230 -13.52 -7.01 9.62
CA LEU A 230 -12.84 -8.08 10.35
C LEU A 230 -12.50 -9.23 9.39
N GLY A 231 -11.29 -9.78 9.50
CA GLY A 231 -10.95 -11.03 8.82
C GLY A 231 -11.82 -12.18 9.34
N GLY A 232 -12.09 -13.16 8.48
CA GLY A 232 -12.51 -14.49 8.94
C GLY A 232 -11.28 -15.32 9.37
N PRO A 233 -11.48 -16.51 9.97
CA PRO A 233 -10.39 -17.43 10.28
C PRO A 233 -9.50 -17.68 9.05
N GLY A 234 -8.18 -17.48 9.20
CA GLY A 234 -7.21 -17.63 8.10
C GLY A 234 -7.07 -16.40 7.17
N ASN A 235 -7.78 -15.30 7.44
CA ASN A 235 -7.67 -14.05 6.67
C ASN A 235 -6.95 -12.94 7.45
N ASP A 236 -5.77 -13.30 7.97
CA ASP A 236 -4.95 -12.51 8.90
C ASP A 236 -3.98 -11.56 8.17
N MET A 237 -4.25 -11.27 6.89
CA MET A 237 -3.39 -10.48 6.02
C MET A 237 -4.18 -9.40 5.27
N ARG A 238 -3.57 -8.24 5.07
CA ARG A 238 -4.07 -7.15 4.20
C ARG A 238 -2.93 -6.66 3.32
N VAL A 239 -3.24 -6.32 2.07
CA VAL A 239 -2.26 -5.87 1.07
C VAL A 239 -2.49 -4.40 0.76
N LEU A 240 -1.40 -3.64 0.65
CA LEU A 240 -1.38 -2.26 0.19
C LEU A 240 -0.35 -2.12 -0.93
N VAL A 241 -0.78 -1.63 -2.08
CA VAL A 241 0.10 -1.17 -3.15
C VAL A 241 0.27 0.32 -2.97
N SER A 242 1.51 0.81 -2.96
CA SER A 242 1.77 2.24 -2.91
C SER A 242 2.72 2.72 -3.99
N GLN A 243 2.55 3.97 -4.41
CA GLN A 243 3.48 4.64 -5.33
C GLN A 243 3.87 6.01 -4.77
N ASP A 244 5.16 6.24 -4.63
CA ASP A 244 5.78 7.46 -4.12
C ASP A 244 6.71 8.03 -5.22
N GLY A 245 6.23 9.03 -5.97
CA GLY A 245 6.95 9.50 -7.15
C GLY A 245 7.09 8.38 -8.20
N THR A 246 8.31 8.11 -8.65
CA THR A 246 8.61 7.02 -9.60
C THR A 246 8.75 5.63 -8.97
N ASP A 247 8.66 5.51 -7.64
CA ASP A 247 8.87 4.24 -6.94
C ASP A 247 7.55 3.60 -6.47
N VAL A 248 7.40 2.30 -6.74
CA VAL A 248 6.25 1.49 -6.34
C VAL A 248 6.65 0.53 -5.22
N TYR A 249 5.72 0.26 -4.30
CA TYR A 249 5.90 -0.63 -3.16
C TYR A 249 4.70 -1.55 -2.97
N ILE A 250 4.94 -2.70 -2.37
CA ILE A 250 3.90 -3.62 -1.90
C ILE A 250 4.11 -3.83 -0.42
N SER A 251 3.07 -3.60 0.36
CA SER A 251 3.08 -3.82 1.80
C SER A 251 2.06 -4.90 2.20
N VAL A 252 2.48 -5.74 3.13
CA VAL A 252 1.71 -6.86 3.66
C VAL A 252 1.56 -6.67 5.16
N PHE A 253 0.33 -6.38 5.59
CA PHE A 253 -0.02 -6.20 6.98
C PHE A 253 -0.58 -7.50 7.55
N GLN A 254 0.21 -8.14 8.40
CA GLN A 254 -0.11 -9.40 9.07
C GLN A 254 -0.40 -9.16 10.55
N TYR A 255 -1.30 -9.93 11.14
CA TYR A 255 -1.64 -9.78 12.55
C TYR A 255 -2.10 -11.10 13.15
N ASP A 256 -1.77 -11.33 14.40
CA ASP A 256 -2.23 -12.51 15.12
C ASP A 256 -3.58 -12.29 15.85
N GLN A 257 -4.14 -13.37 16.39
CA GLN A 257 -5.38 -13.33 17.16
C GLN A 257 -5.25 -12.52 18.46
N GLY A 258 -4.04 -12.41 19.03
CA GLY A 258 -3.77 -11.55 20.18
C GLY A 258 -3.87 -10.07 19.85
N TRP A 259 -3.38 -9.66 18.69
CA TRP A 259 -3.51 -8.30 18.18
C TRP A 259 -4.96 -7.99 17.83
N LEU A 260 -5.68 -8.92 17.20
CA LEU A 260 -7.10 -8.74 16.90
C LEU A 260 -7.95 -8.59 18.16
N ARG A 261 -7.68 -9.38 19.20
CA ARG A 261 -8.30 -9.21 20.54
C ARG A 261 -7.96 -7.84 21.13
N TYR A 262 -6.71 -7.41 21.06
CA TYR A 262 -6.31 -6.07 21.51
C TYR A 262 -7.10 -4.97 20.78
N LEU A 263 -7.20 -5.05 19.45
CA LEU A 263 -7.92 -4.10 18.61
C LEU A 263 -9.42 -4.06 18.94
N ASN A 264 -10.01 -5.20 19.27
CA ASN A 264 -11.43 -5.29 19.63
C ASN A 264 -11.73 -4.89 21.08
N GLY A 265 -10.73 -4.88 21.97
CA GLY A 265 -10.88 -4.46 23.35
C GLY A 265 -11.48 -5.56 24.23
N GLY A 266 -11.93 -5.18 25.43
CA GLY A 266 -12.48 -6.10 26.43
C GLY A 266 -11.50 -6.45 27.56
N PRO A 267 -11.95 -7.24 28.56
CA PRO A 267 -11.12 -7.64 29.69
C PRO A 267 -9.84 -8.34 29.24
N GLY A 268 -8.69 -7.95 29.79
CA GLY A 268 -7.39 -8.56 29.48
C GLY A 268 -6.80 -8.21 28.10
N SER A 269 -7.47 -7.37 27.29
CA SER A 269 -7.03 -7.06 25.92
C SER A 269 -5.66 -6.39 25.85
N ILE A 270 -5.25 -5.69 26.91
CA ILE A 270 -3.91 -5.07 27.04
C ILE A 270 -2.90 -6.07 27.61
N ALA A 271 -3.29 -6.88 28.60
CA ALA A 271 -2.39 -7.82 29.28
C ALA A 271 -1.89 -8.94 28.36
N HIS A 272 -2.73 -9.37 27.40
CA HIS A 272 -2.43 -10.42 26.43
C HIS A 272 -2.38 -9.89 24.99
N ALA A 273 -2.00 -8.62 24.82
CA ALA A 273 -1.98 -7.96 23.53
C ALA A 273 -0.85 -8.51 22.63
N GLY A 274 -1.21 -9.00 21.45
CA GLY A 274 -0.27 -9.35 20.39
C GLY A 274 0.23 -8.13 19.61
N PHE A 275 0.86 -8.40 18.46
CA PHE A 275 1.39 -7.38 17.54
C PHE A 275 0.90 -7.64 16.10
N ALA A 276 0.79 -6.55 15.35
CA ALA A 276 0.73 -6.61 13.90
C ALA A 276 2.12 -6.33 13.31
N TYR A 277 2.35 -6.78 12.10
CA TYR A 277 3.61 -6.66 11.39
C TYR A 277 3.31 -6.13 9.98
N MET A 278 3.96 -5.06 9.57
CA MET A 278 3.82 -4.51 8.22
C MET A 278 5.11 -4.73 7.43
N HIS A 279 5.16 -5.83 6.68
CA HIS A 279 6.27 -6.14 5.77
C HIS A 279 6.15 -5.27 4.52
N ARG A 280 7.21 -4.54 4.16
CA ARG A 280 7.21 -3.64 3.01
C ARG A 280 8.26 -4.11 2.03
N TYR A 281 7.89 -4.15 0.75
CA TYR A 281 8.74 -4.60 -0.34
C TYR A 281 8.83 -3.53 -1.42
N GLY A 282 10.01 -3.37 -2.00
CA GLY A 282 10.29 -2.36 -3.03
C GLY A 282 11.64 -1.66 -2.79
N PRO A 283 11.88 -0.53 -3.45
CA PRO A 283 11.05 0.02 -4.53
C PRO A 283 11.13 -0.83 -5.81
N TRP A 284 10.08 -0.77 -6.63
CA TRP A 284 10.14 -1.03 -8.08
C TRP A 284 10.01 0.32 -8.79
N ASN A 285 10.99 0.71 -9.59
CA ASN A 285 11.00 1.98 -10.29
C ASN A 285 10.25 1.86 -11.63
N ILE A 286 9.33 2.79 -11.90
CA ILE A 286 8.53 2.79 -13.14
C ILE A 286 9.33 3.09 -14.40
N GLN A 287 10.59 3.50 -14.25
CA GLN A 287 11.54 3.66 -15.36
C GLN A 287 12.30 2.36 -15.65
N GLU A 288 12.23 1.35 -14.78
CA GLU A 288 13.01 0.12 -14.91
C GLU A 288 12.19 -1.04 -15.48
N ALA A 289 12.49 -1.45 -16.72
CA ALA A 289 11.71 -2.46 -17.45
C ALA A 289 11.67 -3.81 -16.70
N ILE A 290 12.82 -4.28 -16.19
CA ILE A 290 12.94 -5.52 -15.42
C ILE A 290 12.14 -5.42 -14.12
N GLU A 291 12.12 -4.24 -13.49
CA GLU A 291 11.37 -4.04 -12.25
C GLU A 291 9.87 -3.99 -12.51
N MET A 292 9.42 -3.32 -13.57
CA MET A 292 8.01 -3.30 -13.97
C MET A 292 7.50 -4.68 -14.40
N GLU A 293 8.31 -5.50 -15.07
CA GLU A 293 7.99 -6.89 -15.34
C GLU A 293 7.82 -7.68 -14.04
N HIS A 294 8.76 -7.51 -13.10
CA HIS A 294 8.70 -8.19 -11.81
C HIS A 294 7.46 -7.79 -10.99
N PHE A 295 7.14 -6.50 -10.95
CA PHE A 295 5.97 -5.96 -10.27
C PHE A 295 4.67 -6.45 -10.92
N ALA A 296 4.56 -6.37 -12.25
CA ALA A 296 3.39 -6.84 -13.00
C ALA A 296 3.08 -8.31 -12.69
N ARG A 297 4.11 -9.15 -12.62
CA ARG A 297 3.96 -10.58 -12.30
C ARG A 297 3.32 -10.81 -10.94
N ILE A 298 3.70 -10.01 -9.94
CA ILE A 298 3.11 -10.07 -8.60
C ILE A 298 1.65 -9.60 -8.64
N ILE A 299 1.34 -8.52 -9.35
CA ILE A 299 -0.04 -8.00 -9.47
C ILE A 299 -0.95 -9.01 -10.18
N VAL A 300 -0.51 -9.63 -11.26
CA VAL A 300 -1.27 -10.70 -11.94
C VAL A 300 -1.52 -11.87 -10.98
N ALA A 301 -0.51 -12.28 -10.21
CA ALA A 301 -0.68 -13.35 -9.24
C ALA A 301 -1.67 -12.97 -8.11
N LEU A 302 -1.68 -11.71 -7.67
CA LEU A 302 -2.69 -11.19 -6.73
C LEU A 302 -4.11 -11.18 -7.34
N LEU A 303 -4.25 -10.92 -8.63
CA LEU A 303 -5.53 -11.00 -9.33
C LEU A 303 -6.05 -12.44 -9.43
N LEU A 304 -5.17 -13.43 -9.41
CA LEU A 304 -5.50 -14.86 -9.52
C LEU A 304 -5.77 -15.57 -8.17
N LEU A 305 -5.52 -14.91 -7.03
CA LEU A 305 -5.93 -15.42 -5.70
C LEU A 305 -7.45 -15.63 -5.61
#